data_AF-A0A1H3D857-F1
#
_entry.id   AF-A0A1H3D857-F1
#
_cell.length_a   1.000
_cell.length_b   1.000
_cell.length_c   1.000
_cell.angle_alpha   90.00
_cell.angle_beta   90.00
_cell.angle_gamma   90.00
#
_symmetry.space_group_name_H-M   'P 1'
#
loop_
_entity.id
_entity.type
_entity.pdbx_description
1 polymer ?
#
loop_
_entity_poly.entity_id
_entity_poly.type
_entity_poly.pdbx_seq_one_letter_code
_entity_poly.pdbx_strand_id
1 'polypeptide(L)'
;MIGLVVSRADDASVAIGEALRSLVDWEELTDDTRSDADGGGTYYRHGDFELRTFDAWHLELADVADAFSAAPEFVAFLSRHSGDTGPLLTAHFTGNFGPAEYGGEPGELARTCPNVQREALSAFDRHAPEGYEVGVECTHHGPTDVGAPSLFVELGSSESEWSDPEGARAVARSVLELSGVDADAGPGGDAPGENRQIVGFGGGHYAPQVERLLRETDWRVGHVAADWVRKSMGAPAANAAVIERAFEQSAATRALVAGDDPDLEAVLDDLGYRVVDETWLQVTSGVPLDLVDALEGALGPIDDGVRLGDPAARASEAAIDPDFAVVSLPDDLLGAASGIDRDATFDAVAAHALAFETVEGGTKPRGRAAVAEEAAVDDLVDALCSVLESKYDAVERSGDDVVATRETFDPAAAAEAGVPEGPAFGRLSAGESVEVADRTVRPEDVRTTEQVTLAAAVPVIDVDLGSERDSRADSA
;
A
#
# COMPACT_ATOMS: atom_id res chain seq x y z
N MET A 1 18.42 18.17 -9.57
CA MET A 1 19.78 18.16 -8.95
C MET A 1 19.62 17.69 -7.53
N ILE A 2 20.43 16.75 -7.08
CA ILE A 2 20.34 16.10 -5.77
C ILE A 2 21.50 16.57 -4.89
N GLY A 3 21.17 17.15 -3.74
CA GLY A 3 22.17 17.61 -2.77
C GLY A 3 22.54 16.51 -1.78
N LEU A 4 23.82 16.19 -1.65
CA LEU A 4 24.34 15.22 -0.68
C LEU A 4 25.13 15.94 0.41
N VAL A 5 24.73 15.74 1.67
CA VAL A 5 25.33 16.40 2.84
C VAL A 5 26.16 15.39 3.63
N VAL A 6 27.47 15.65 3.70
CA VAL A 6 28.41 14.94 4.58
C VAL A 6 28.76 15.85 5.76
N SER A 7 28.78 15.31 6.97
CA SER A 7 29.29 16.02 8.16
C SER A 7 30.62 15.44 8.61
N ARG A 8 31.60 16.31 8.88
CA ARG A 8 32.88 15.93 9.51
C ARG A 8 32.73 15.59 10.99
N ALA A 9 31.59 15.93 11.62
CA ALA A 9 31.30 15.56 13.00
C ALA A 9 30.79 14.11 13.14
N ASP A 10 30.41 13.47 12.04
CA ASP A 10 29.78 12.15 12.00
C ASP A 10 30.67 11.15 11.24
N ASP A 11 31.24 10.19 11.96
CA ASP A 11 32.15 9.18 11.39
C ASP A 11 31.46 8.31 10.31
N ALA A 12 30.17 7.97 10.49
CA ALA A 12 29.44 7.21 9.47
C ALA A 12 29.24 8.06 8.21
N SER A 13 28.92 9.35 8.38
CA SER A 13 28.77 10.29 7.27
C SER A 13 30.04 10.40 6.44
N VAL A 14 31.20 10.53 7.10
CA VAL A 14 32.50 10.56 6.44
C VAL A 14 32.74 9.25 5.68
N ALA A 15 32.49 8.10 6.31
CA ALA A 15 32.67 6.79 5.68
C ALA A 15 31.77 6.61 4.44
N ILE A 16 30.51 7.03 4.50
CA ILE A 16 29.58 6.99 3.35
C ILE A 16 30.06 7.93 2.24
N GLY A 17 30.48 9.16 2.57
CA GLY A 17 31.00 10.12 1.61
C GLY A 17 32.29 9.64 0.92
N GLU A 18 33.17 8.96 1.63
CA GLU A 18 34.34 8.28 1.04
C GLU A 18 33.93 7.11 0.14
N ALA A 19 32.96 6.29 0.57
CA ALA A 19 32.46 5.19 -0.23
C ALA A 19 31.84 5.66 -1.55
N LEU A 20 31.01 6.72 -1.53
CA LEU A 20 30.44 7.36 -2.72
C LEU A 20 31.52 7.78 -3.72
N ARG A 21 32.57 8.46 -3.22
CA ARG A 21 33.69 8.92 -4.06
C ARG A 21 34.55 7.79 -4.60
N SER A 22 34.47 6.59 -4.01
CA SER A 22 35.19 5.40 -4.48
C SER A 22 34.42 4.58 -5.53
N LEU A 23 33.11 4.78 -5.64
CA LEU A 23 32.23 3.94 -6.46
C LEU A 23 32.13 4.41 -7.92
N VAL A 24 32.17 5.72 -8.13
CA VAL A 24 32.03 6.38 -9.44
C VAL A 24 33.02 7.53 -9.57
N ASP A 25 33.25 8.01 -10.79
CA ASP A 25 34.08 9.18 -11.03
C ASP A 25 33.33 10.47 -10.68
N TRP A 26 33.94 11.31 -9.83
CA TRP A 26 33.41 12.61 -9.45
C TRP A 26 34.28 13.74 -10.01
N GLU A 27 33.64 14.80 -10.49
CA GLU A 27 34.30 16.06 -10.82
C GLU A 27 34.56 16.84 -9.53
N GLU A 28 35.83 17.12 -9.23
CA GLU A 28 36.25 17.96 -8.10
C GLU A 28 36.20 19.44 -8.50
N LEU A 29 35.50 20.24 -7.70
CA LEU A 29 35.26 21.66 -7.92
C LEU A 29 35.58 22.46 -6.65
N THR A 30 35.67 23.78 -6.78
CA THR A 30 35.95 24.69 -5.66
C THR A 30 34.93 25.82 -5.60
N ASP A 31 34.41 26.08 -4.39
CA ASP A 31 33.53 27.19 -4.06
C ASP A 31 34.21 28.13 -3.05
N ASP A 32 34.79 29.21 -3.56
CA ASP A 32 35.45 30.25 -2.74
C ASP A 32 34.47 31.26 -2.13
N THR A 33 33.16 31.14 -2.41
CA THR A 33 32.14 32.09 -1.93
C THR A 33 31.59 31.75 -0.55
N ARG A 34 31.77 30.49 -0.13
CA ARG A 34 31.38 29.98 1.19
C ARG A 34 32.58 29.37 1.92
N SER A 35 32.52 29.30 3.25
CA SER A 35 33.56 28.67 4.06
C SER A 35 33.58 27.14 3.87
N ASP A 36 34.75 26.50 3.97
CA ASP A 36 34.89 25.02 3.92
C ASP A 36 34.12 24.31 5.05
N ALA A 37 33.91 25.00 6.18
CA ALA A 37 33.13 24.49 7.30
C ALA A 37 31.62 24.45 6.99
N ASP A 38 31.15 25.30 6.07
CA ASP A 38 29.74 25.45 5.72
C ASP A 38 29.43 24.85 4.33
N GLY A 39 30.23 23.90 3.85
CA GLY A 39 30.01 23.28 2.53
C GLY A 39 30.55 24.07 1.33
N GLY A 40 31.36 25.11 1.56
CA GLY A 40 32.22 25.74 0.56
C GLY A 40 33.53 24.97 0.38
N GLY A 41 34.56 25.61 -0.17
CA GLY A 41 35.84 24.94 -0.42
C GLY A 41 35.71 23.85 -1.49
N THR A 42 36.27 22.67 -1.27
CA THR A 42 36.21 21.57 -2.25
C THR A 42 34.86 20.85 -2.17
N TYR A 43 34.18 20.73 -3.31
CA TYR A 43 32.95 19.95 -3.45
C TYR A 43 33.01 19.08 -4.71
N TYR A 44 32.07 18.14 -4.84
CA TYR A 44 32.12 17.12 -5.88
C TYR A 44 30.79 17.04 -6.66
N ARG A 45 30.86 16.77 -7.96
CA ARG A 45 29.68 16.50 -8.79
C ARG A 45 29.77 15.20 -9.56
N HIS A 46 28.65 14.52 -9.69
CA HIS A 46 28.50 13.33 -10.52
C HIS A 46 27.06 13.27 -11.05
N GLY A 47 26.86 13.31 -12.37
CA GLY A 47 25.50 13.31 -12.93
C GLY A 47 24.65 14.46 -12.39
N ASP A 48 23.51 14.13 -11.77
CA ASP A 48 22.61 15.05 -11.09
C ASP A 48 22.97 15.30 -9.61
N PHE A 49 23.99 14.64 -9.06
CA PHE A 49 24.42 14.79 -7.68
C PHE A 49 25.46 15.91 -7.48
N GLU A 50 25.35 16.61 -6.35
CA GLU A 50 26.37 17.49 -5.80
C GLU A 50 26.61 17.14 -4.33
N LEU A 51 27.86 16.79 -3.98
CA LEU A 51 28.26 16.42 -2.62
C LEU A 51 29.05 17.56 -1.98
N ARG A 52 28.58 17.99 -0.80
CA ARG A 52 29.20 19.03 0.03
C ARG A 52 29.43 18.53 1.45
N THR A 53 30.50 19.04 2.06
CA THR A 53 30.96 18.61 3.39
C THR A 53 30.91 19.76 4.37
N PHE A 54 30.32 19.53 5.54
CA PHE A 54 30.10 20.52 6.60
C PHE A 54 30.82 20.11 7.89
N ASP A 55 31.21 21.07 8.73
CA ASP A 55 31.84 20.80 10.02
C ASP A 55 30.81 20.48 11.13
N ALA A 56 29.62 21.09 11.06
CA ALA A 56 28.58 20.92 12.08
C ALA A 56 27.77 19.61 11.90
N TRP A 57 27.08 19.19 12.96
CA TRP A 57 26.15 18.06 12.92
C TRP A 57 24.98 18.35 11.99
N HIS A 58 24.54 17.35 11.21
CA HIS A 58 23.43 17.50 10.25
C HIS A 58 22.18 18.10 10.89
N LEU A 59 21.85 17.67 12.11
CA LEU A 59 20.68 18.12 12.86
C LEU A 59 20.67 19.62 13.21
N GLU A 60 21.82 20.30 13.11
CA GLU A 60 21.98 21.73 13.37
C GLU A 60 22.05 22.58 12.09
N LEU A 61 22.00 21.96 10.89
CA LEU A 61 22.16 22.64 9.61
C LEU A 61 20.83 23.22 9.10
N ALA A 62 20.60 24.51 9.31
CA ALA A 62 19.50 25.24 8.68
C ALA A 62 19.87 25.73 7.27
N ASP A 63 18.87 25.89 6.39
CA ASP A 63 19.01 26.44 5.03
C ASP A 63 20.05 25.74 4.17
N VAL A 64 20.30 24.44 4.40
CA VAL A 64 21.38 23.70 3.73
C VAL A 64 21.20 23.63 2.20
N ALA A 65 19.98 23.75 1.70
CA ALA A 65 19.70 23.79 0.26
C ALA A 65 20.40 24.96 -0.44
N ASP A 66 20.56 26.11 0.23
CA ASP A 66 21.29 27.26 -0.28
C ASP A 66 22.78 26.94 -0.46
N ALA A 67 23.27 25.88 0.18
CA ALA A 67 24.64 25.44 0.03
C ALA A 67 24.99 25.07 -1.41
N PHE A 68 24.04 24.49 -2.14
CA PHE A 68 24.31 23.86 -3.44
C PHE A 68 24.33 24.85 -4.60
N SER A 69 24.94 24.45 -5.71
CA SER A 69 25.10 25.33 -6.89
C SER A 69 23.80 25.65 -7.64
N ALA A 70 22.72 24.95 -7.32
CA ALA A 70 21.36 25.16 -7.79
C ALA A 70 20.38 24.74 -6.68
N ALA A 71 19.10 25.06 -6.82
CA ALA A 71 18.09 24.53 -5.91
C ALA A 71 18.02 22.99 -6.06
N PRO A 72 18.23 22.21 -4.98
CA PRO A 72 18.07 20.77 -5.03
C PRO A 72 16.59 20.39 -5.23
N GLU A 73 16.34 19.32 -6.00
CA GLU A 73 15.05 18.63 -6.02
C GLU A 73 14.78 17.98 -4.65
N PHE A 74 15.83 17.43 -4.04
CA PHE A 74 15.86 17.05 -2.64
C PHE A 74 17.29 17.03 -2.10
N VAL A 75 17.41 17.00 -0.77
CA VAL A 75 18.66 16.88 -0.02
C VAL A 75 18.68 15.56 0.76
N ALA A 76 19.73 14.76 0.56
CA ALA A 76 20.00 13.57 1.36
C ALA A 76 21.10 13.85 2.38
N PHE A 77 20.73 13.80 3.66
CA PHE A 77 21.69 13.85 4.76
C PHE A 77 22.23 12.44 4.99
N LEU A 78 23.54 12.25 4.73
CA LEU A 78 24.21 10.97 4.93
C LEU A 78 24.65 10.92 6.38
N SER A 79 23.98 10.16 7.24
CA SER A 79 24.23 10.23 8.68
C SER A 79 24.32 8.85 9.33
N ARG A 80 24.69 8.84 10.61
CA ARG A 80 24.55 7.67 11.46
C ARG A 80 23.15 7.59 12.04
N HIS A 81 22.66 6.35 12.15
CA HIS A 81 21.63 6.02 13.13
C HIS A 81 22.31 5.57 14.43
N SER A 82 21.80 5.98 15.59
CA SER A 82 22.31 5.56 16.90
C SER A 82 21.21 4.91 17.75
N GLY A 83 21.38 3.62 18.06
CA GLY A 83 20.40 2.88 18.85
C GLY A 83 20.82 1.45 19.17
N ASP A 84 19.97 0.74 19.92
CA ASP A 84 20.17 -0.66 20.32
C ASP A 84 19.47 -1.63 19.33
N THR A 85 19.60 -1.38 18.03
CA THR A 85 18.93 -2.14 16.94
C THR A 85 19.84 -3.16 16.25
N GLY A 86 21.15 -3.14 16.50
CA GLY A 86 22.11 -3.91 15.70
C GLY A 86 22.35 -3.27 14.32
N PRO A 87 22.85 -4.03 13.33
CA PRO A 87 23.12 -3.51 12.00
C PRO A 87 21.84 -3.13 11.26
N LEU A 88 21.71 -1.86 10.89
CA LEU A 88 20.47 -1.28 10.37
C LEU A 88 20.78 -0.19 9.34
N LEU A 89 20.06 -0.21 8.22
CA LEU A 89 19.99 0.90 7.27
C LEU A 89 18.60 1.53 7.33
N THR A 90 18.53 2.84 7.54
CA THR A 90 17.26 3.56 7.71
C THR A 90 17.16 4.80 6.83
N ALA A 91 15.92 5.24 6.62
CA ALA A 91 15.64 6.55 6.08
C ALA A 91 14.40 7.17 6.74
N HIS A 92 14.46 8.46 7.04
CA HIS A 92 13.35 9.20 7.67
C HIS A 92 13.39 10.70 7.37
N PHE A 93 12.31 11.37 7.75
CA PHE A 93 12.15 12.81 7.64
C PHE A 93 12.37 13.50 8.97
N THR A 94 12.88 14.72 8.93
CA THR A 94 13.13 15.54 10.11
C THR A 94 11.95 16.43 10.45
N GLY A 95 11.79 16.71 11.74
CA GLY A 95 10.64 17.43 12.24
C GLY A 95 10.45 17.26 13.74
N ASN A 96 9.91 18.30 14.38
CA ASN A 96 9.56 18.28 15.80
C ASN A 96 8.07 18.61 15.96
N PHE A 97 7.21 17.60 16.16
CA PHE A 97 5.80 17.87 16.48
C PHE A 97 5.63 18.57 17.85
N GLY A 98 6.57 18.34 18.77
CA GLY A 98 6.62 18.94 20.10
C GLY A 98 7.91 19.76 20.30
N PRO A 99 8.53 19.70 21.49
CA PRO A 99 9.82 20.36 21.74
C PRO A 99 10.95 19.89 20.82
N ALA A 100 11.83 20.81 20.42
CA ALA A 100 13.01 20.54 19.61
C ALA A 100 14.27 20.38 20.49
N GLU A 101 14.48 19.17 21.02
CA GLU A 101 15.65 18.88 21.87
C GLU A 101 16.93 18.59 21.08
N TYR A 102 16.77 18.18 19.81
CA TYR A 102 17.86 17.72 18.93
C TYR A 102 17.83 18.48 17.60
N GLY A 103 17.92 19.80 17.66
CA GLY A 103 17.96 20.66 16.48
C GLY A 103 16.59 20.98 15.88
N GLY A 104 16.55 22.01 15.03
CA GLY A 104 15.33 22.58 14.47
C GLY A 104 14.49 23.35 15.49
N GLU A 105 13.24 23.64 15.10
CA GLU A 105 12.31 24.45 15.91
C GLU A 105 11.09 23.65 16.38
N PRO A 106 10.52 23.94 17.58
CA PRO A 106 9.33 23.26 18.07
C PRO A 106 8.10 23.49 17.18
N GLY A 107 7.39 22.42 16.85
CA GLY A 107 6.23 22.45 15.96
C GLY A 107 6.58 22.57 14.48
N GLU A 108 7.85 22.70 14.09
CA GLU A 108 8.26 22.79 12.70
C GLU A 108 8.64 21.42 12.13
N LEU A 109 8.37 21.23 10.83
CA LEU A 109 8.53 19.97 10.11
C LEU A 109 9.20 20.27 8.76
N ALA A 110 10.24 19.53 8.40
CA ALA A 110 10.92 19.73 7.12
C ALA A 110 10.08 19.19 5.96
N ARG A 111 10.18 19.79 4.78
CA ARG A 111 9.55 19.24 3.57
C ARG A 111 10.06 17.82 3.31
N THR A 112 9.16 16.85 3.27
CA THR A 112 9.51 15.44 3.02
C THR A 112 9.77 15.18 1.53
N CYS A 113 10.43 14.07 1.21
CA CYS A 113 10.46 13.48 -0.13
C CYS A 113 10.03 11.99 -0.07
N PRO A 114 8.72 11.72 0.07
CA PRO A 114 8.18 10.38 0.38
C PRO A 114 8.49 9.34 -0.69
N ASN A 115 8.53 9.74 -1.96
CA ASN A 115 8.88 8.81 -3.04
C ASN A 115 10.37 8.43 -3.01
N VAL A 116 11.26 9.37 -2.68
CA VAL A 116 12.69 9.11 -2.49
C VAL A 116 12.93 8.15 -1.33
N GLN A 117 12.18 8.26 -0.22
CA GLN A 117 12.31 7.32 0.90
C GLN A 117 11.97 5.88 0.48
N ARG A 118 10.90 5.68 -0.30
CA ARG A 118 10.56 4.35 -0.84
C ARG A 118 11.69 3.78 -1.70
N GLU A 119 12.23 4.58 -2.62
CA GLU A 119 13.29 4.14 -3.52
C GLU A 119 14.59 3.86 -2.75
N ALA A 120 14.89 4.64 -1.70
CA ALA A 120 16.02 4.38 -0.80
C ALA A 120 15.88 3.02 -0.09
N LEU A 121 14.70 2.71 0.45
CA LEU A 121 14.43 1.40 1.06
C LEU A 121 14.59 0.26 0.06
N SER A 122 14.02 0.42 -1.14
CA SER A 122 14.15 -0.58 -2.20
C SER A 122 15.62 -0.83 -2.58
N ALA A 123 16.43 0.24 -2.63
CA ALA A 123 17.85 0.15 -2.90
C ALA A 123 18.62 -0.49 -1.72
N PHE A 124 18.26 -0.17 -0.48
CA PHE A 124 18.81 -0.84 0.69
C PHE A 124 18.58 -2.36 0.65
N ASP A 125 17.37 -2.84 0.31
CA ASP A 125 17.13 -4.29 0.21
C ASP A 125 18.04 -4.99 -0.81
N ARG A 126 18.44 -4.28 -1.87
CA ARG A 126 19.35 -4.81 -2.89
C ARG A 126 20.81 -4.83 -2.43
N HIS A 127 21.20 -3.87 -1.59
CA HIS A 127 22.60 -3.57 -1.30
C HIS A 127 23.05 -3.89 0.12
N ALA A 128 22.12 -4.03 1.06
CA ALA A 128 22.41 -4.29 2.46
C ALA A 128 23.26 -5.56 2.61
N PRO A 129 24.35 -5.52 3.39
CA PRO A 129 25.12 -6.72 3.71
C PRO A 129 24.30 -7.74 4.49
N GLU A 130 24.73 -9.00 4.49
CA GLU A 130 24.09 -10.04 5.31
C GLU A 130 24.11 -9.63 6.80
N GLY A 131 22.94 -9.70 7.44
CA GLY A 131 22.77 -9.34 8.85
C GLY A 131 22.38 -7.89 9.11
N TYR A 132 22.33 -7.03 8.08
CA TYR A 132 21.70 -5.72 8.18
C TYR A 132 20.19 -5.84 7.97
N GLU A 133 19.45 -5.22 8.88
CA GLU A 133 18.03 -4.93 8.69
C GLU A 133 17.87 -3.62 7.90
N VAL A 134 16.70 -3.45 7.28
CA VAL A 134 16.32 -2.26 6.52
C VAL A 134 14.99 -1.76 7.06
N GLY A 135 14.89 -0.47 7.35
CA GLY A 135 13.65 0.08 7.91
C GLY A 135 13.47 1.58 7.66
N VAL A 136 12.37 2.10 8.20
CA VAL A 136 12.10 3.53 8.32
C VAL A 136 12.10 3.93 9.79
N GLU A 137 12.26 5.22 10.04
CA GLU A 137 12.06 5.80 11.36
C GLU A 137 10.94 6.85 11.31
N CYS A 138 10.34 7.09 12.47
CA CYS A 138 9.36 8.15 12.63
C CYS A 138 9.98 9.53 12.44
N THR A 139 9.16 10.55 12.26
CA THR A 139 9.66 11.93 12.14
C THR A 139 10.19 12.42 13.48
N HIS A 140 11.46 12.81 13.50
CA HIS A 140 12.11 13.33 14.71
C HIS A 140 13.32 14.20 14.36
N HIS A 141 13.74 14.99 15.36
CA HIS A 141 14.93 15.86 15.36
C HIS A 141 14.99 16.89 14.22
N GLY A 142 16.00 17.75 14.25
CA GLY A 142 16.28 18.75 13.21
C GLY A 142 17.14 18.21 12.07
N PRO A 143 17.40 19.02 11.04
CA PRO A 143 16.90 20.38 10.88
C PRO A 143 15.44 20.39 10.43
N THR A 144 14.70 21.43 10.79
CA THR A 144 13.31 21.62 10.35
C THR A 144 13.20 22.56 9.15
N ASP A 145 14.22 23.38 8.91
CA ASP A 145 14.27 24.32 7.78
C ASP A 145 15.49 24.01 6.90
N VAL A 146 15.24 23.29 5.80
CA VAL A 146 16.27 22.81 4.88
C VAL A 146 16.34 23.66 3.62
N GLY A 147 15.22 24.26 3.21
CA GLY A 147 15.07 24.98 1.93
C GLY A 147 14.78 24.09 0.72
N ALA A 148 14.65 22.77 0.89
CA ALA A 148 14.25 21.80 -0.13
C ALA A 148 13.60 20.56 0.52
N PRO A 149 12.89 19.70 -0.24
CA PRO A 149 12.55 18.36 0.22
C PRO A 149 13.79 17.63 0.73
N SER A 150 13.67 16.85 1.80
CA SER A 150 14.83 16.16 2.37
C SER A 150 14.51 14.91 3.14
N LEU A 151 15.54 14.10 3.34
CA LEU A 151 15.54 12.91 4.17
C LEU A 151 16.93 12.64 4.75
N PHE A 152 16.95 11.92 5.85
CA PHE A 152 18.15 11.26 6.36
C PHE A 152 18.25 9.87 5.74
N VAL A 153 19.47 9.47 5.39
CA VAL A 153 19.81 8.16 4.83
C VAL A 153 20.95 7.62 5.69
N GLU A 154 20.66 6.62 6.49
CA GLU A 154 21.47 6.33 7.68
C GLU A 154 22.12 4.96 7.72
N LEU A 155 23.28 4.92 8.37
CA LEU A 155 24.02 3.70 8.71
C LEU A 155 24.03 3.54 10.23
N GLY A 156 23.46 2.46 10.72
CA GLY A 156 23.31 2.19 12.14
C GLY A 156 23.77 0.81 12.58
N SER A 157 23.92 0.58 13.88
CA SER A 157 23.38 1.46 14.95
C SER A 157 24.43 1.90 15.99
N SER A 158 25.67 1.43 15.85
CA SER A 158 26.77 1.70 16.77
C SER A 158 28.11 1.91 16.05
N GLU A 159 29.16 2.20 16.80
CA GLU A 159 30.52 2.44 16.25
C GLU A 159 31.03 1.31 15.36
N SER A 160 30.64 0.05 15.62
CA SER A 160 31.02 -1.08 14.76
C SER A 160 30.40 -0.99 13.37
N GLU A 161 29.19 -0.47 13.25
CA GLU A 161 28.51 -0.31 11.96
C GLU A 161 28.88 1.01 11.29
N TRP A 162 29.03 2.10 12.06
CA TRP A 162 29.48 3.40 11.53
C TRP A 162 30.84 3.33 10.85
N SER A 163 31.70 2.41 11.32
CA SER A 163 33.02 2.15 10.75
C SER A 163 33.07 0.94 9.80
N ASP A 164 31.92 0.30 9.51
CA ASP A 164 31.85 -0.83 8.60
C ASP A 164 31.92 -0.38 7.13
N PRO A 165 32.99 -0.72 6.39
CA PRO A 165 33.11 -0.33 4.99
C PRO A 165 32.06 -0.98 4.09
N GLU A 166 31.51 -2.14 4.44
CA GLU A 166 30.46 -2.80 3.63
C GLU A 166 29.12 -2.09 3.81
N GLY A 167 28.75 -1.75 5.05
CA GLY A 167 27.60 -0.92 5.38
C GLY A 167 27.65 0.46 4.71
N ALA A 168 28.76 1.18 4.85
CA ALA A 168 28.94 2.49 4.21
C ALA A 168 28.86 2.40 2.67
N ARG A 169 29.42 1.34 2.07
CA ARG A 169 29.32 1.10 0.63
C ARG A 169 27.91 0.73 0.20
N ALA A 170 27.12 0.06 1.05
CA ALA A 170 25.72 -0.24 0.77
C ALA A 170 24.86 1.02 0.74
N VAL A 171 25.02 1.92 1.72
CA VAL A 171 24.34 3.24 1.72
C VAL A 171 24.76 4.04 0.49
N ALA A 172 26.06 4.11 0.20
CA ALA A 172 26.56 4.84 -0.97
C ALA A 172 26.01 4.32 -2.30
N ARG A 173 25.92 2.99 -2.49
CA ARG A 173 25.27 2.40 -3.69
C ARG A 173 23.79 2.78 -3.77
N SER A 174 23.11 2.76 -2.63
CA SER A 174 21.67 3.06 -2.56
C SER A 174 21.37 4.51 -2.91
N VAL A 175 22.19 5.45 -2.41
CA VAL A 175 22.09 6.88 -2.75
C VAL A 175 22.29 7.14 -4.24
N LEU A 176 23.24 6.44 -4.89
CA LEU A 176 23.47 6.61 -6.33
C LEU A 176 22.28 6.13 -7.19
N GLU A 177 21.45 5.21 -6.69
CA GLU A 177 20.23 4.76 -7.38
C GLU A 177 19.07 5.78 -7.28
N LEU A 178 19.20 6.82 -6.45
CA LEU A 178 18.20 7.89 -6.35
C LEU A 178 18.27 8.89 -7.51
N SER A 179 19.19 8.72 -8.45
CA SER A 179 19.30 9.57 -9.64
C SER A 179 18.02 9.53 -10.46
N GLY A 180 17.45 10.69 -10.77
CA GLY A 180 16.18 10.81 -11.51
C GLY A 180 14.91 10.39 -10.75
N VAL A 181 14.98 10.23 -9.42
CA VAL A 181 13.80 9.96 -8.59
C VAL A 181 13.16 11.29 -8.15
N ASP A 182 11.86 11.45 -8.41
CA ASP A 182 11.10 12.61 -7.95
C ASP A 182 10.81 12.55 -6.44
N ALA A 183 10.71 13.71 -5.78
CA ALA A 183 10.46 13.83 -4.34
C ALA A 183 9.12 13.22 -3.91
N ASP A 184 8.07 13.45 -4.71
CA ASP A 184 6.69 13.07 -4.45
C ASP A 184 6.24 11.93 -5.38
N ALA A 185 5.20 11.19 -4.97
CA ALA A 185 4.58 10.17 -5.83
C ALA A 185 3.41 10.75 -6.63
N GLY A 186 3.47 10.64 -7.95
CA GLY A 186 2.43 11.08 -8.89
C GLY A 186 3.03 11.60 -10.21
N PRO A 187 2.23 11.85 -11.25
CA PRO A 187 2.71 12.53 -12.45
C PRO A 187 3.11 13.96 -12.06
N GLY A 188 4.42 14.22 -11.90
CA GLY A 188 4.98 15.45 -11.34
C GLY A 188 4.42 16.77 -11.91
N GLY A 189 3.29 17.20 -11.37
CA GLY A 189 2.57 18.40 -11.76
C GLY A 189 1.65 18.87 -10.63
N ASP A 190 1.37 20.18 -10.62
CA ASP A 190 0.56 20.88 -9.62
C ASP A 190 -0.94 20.53 -9.66
N ALA A 191 -1.33 19.29 -10.01
CA ALA A 191 -2.72 18.85 -9.99
C ALA A 191 -3.10 18.42 -8.56
N PRO A 192 -3.80 19.26 -7.77
CA PRO A 192 -4.26 18.86 -6.44
C PRO A 192 -5.25 17.70 -6.55
N GLY A 193 -4.97 16.61 -5.82
CA GLY A 193 -5.90 15.48 -5.66
C GLY A 193 -5.37 14.11 -6.10
N GLU A 194 -4.30 14.05 -6.90
CA GLU A 194 -3.75 12.78 -7.41
C GLU A 194 -2.61 12.20 -6.55
N ASN A 195 -2.05 13.00 -5.62
CA ASN A 195 -0.92 12.60 -4.81
C ASN A 195 -1.28 11.45 -3.87
N ARG A 196 -0.60 10.32 -4.07
CA ARG A 196 -0.71 9.12 -3.22
C ARG A 196 0.17 9.21 -2.00
N GLN A 197 -0.05 10.26 -1.21
CA GLN A 197 0.77 10.57 -0.04
C GLN A 197 -0.11 10.71 1.19
N ILE A 198 0.32 10.10 2.29
CA ILE A 198 -0.37 10.12 3.58
C ILE A 198 0.53 10.62 4.70
N VAL A 199 -0.09 11.09 5.79
CA VAL A 199 0.56 11.30 7.09
C VAL A 199 0.21 10.14 8.02
N GLY A 200 1.21 9.57 8.69
CA GLY A 200 1.02 8.51 9.68
C GLY A 200 0.95 9.07 11.10
N PHE A 201 0.00 8.60 11.90
CA PHE A 201 -0.12 8.93 13.32
C PHE A 201 -0.15 7.66 14.17
N GLY A 202 0.63 7.66 15.25
CA GLY A 202 0.72 6.55 16.20
C GLY A 202 1.79 5.51 15.85
N GLY A 203 1.85 4.45 16.65
CA GLY A 203 2.84 3.39 16.49
C GLY A 203 4.20 3.68 17.14
N GLY A 204 5.18 2.81 16.85
CA GLY A 204 6.53 2.88 17.42
C GLY A 204 7.52 3.68 16.58
N HIS A 205 8.74 3.86 17.11
CA HIS A 205 9.82 4.61 16.44
C HIS A 205 10.18 4.05 15.05
N TYR A 206 10.32 2.73 14.91
CA TYR A 206 10.69 2.08 13.65
C TYR A 206 9.50 1.78 12.72
N ALA A 207 8.31 2.31 13.04
CA ALA A 207 7.11 2.33 12.20
C ALA A 207 6.93 1.13 11.22
N PRO A 208 6.83 -0.13 11.70
CA PRO A 208 6.75 -1.32 10.84
C PRO A 208 5.52 -1.32 9.92
N GLN A 209 4.47 -0.61 10.33
CA GLN A 209 3.28 -0.38 9.54
C GLN A 209 3.59 0.43 8.26
N VAL A 210 4.37 1.50 8.42
CA VAL A 210 4.80 2.37 7.32
C VAL A 210 5.72 1.60 6.38
N GLU A 211 6.67 0.84 6.92
CA GLU A 211 7.55 0.00 6.11
C GLU A 211 6.74 -0.95 5.21
N ARG A 212 5.75 -1.63 5.79
CA ARG A 212 4.88 -2.54 5.02
C ARG A 212 4.12 -1.81 3.92
N LEU A 213 3.55 -0.64 4.20
CA LEU A 213 2.83 0.15 3.20
C LEU A 213 3.73 0.57 2.03
N LEU A 214 4.96 1.01 2.31
CA LEU A 214 5.93 1.38 1.28
C LEU A 214 6.32 0.18 0.39
N ARG A 215 6.26 -1.03 0.92
CA ARG A 215 6.59 -2.28 0.21
C ARG A 215 5.40 -2.83 -0.59
N GLU A 216 4.21 -2.79 0.00
CA GLU A 216 3.04 -3.52 -0.50
C GLU A 216 2.09 -2.67 -1.36
N THR A 217 2.23 -1.34 -1.36
CA THR A 217 1.29 -0.43 -2.04
C THR A 217 1.99 0.60 -2.93
N ASP A 218 1.22 1.34 -3.72
CA ASP A 218 1.69 2.51 -4.47
C ASP A 218 1.60 3.83 -3.68
N TRP A 219 1.15 3.78 -2.43
CA TRP A 219 1.14 4.92 -1.52
C TRP A 219 2.55 5.26 -1.01
N ARG A 220 2.74 6.52 -0.63
CA ARG A 220 3.90 7.00 0.12
C ARG A 220 3.45 7.59 1.44
N VAL A 221 4.36 7.54 2.40
CA VAL A 221 4.14 8.10 3.72
C VAL A 221 5.12 9.23 3.91
N GLY A 222 4.60 10.44 4.16
CA GLY A 222 5.42 11.58 4.54
C GLY A 222 5.72 11.52 6.03
N HIS A 223 5.33 12.54 6.77
CA HIS A 223 5.58 12.57 8.21
C HIS A 223 4.88 11.44 8.95
N VAL A 224 5.57 10.93 9.97
CA VAL A 224 5.09 9.87 10.87
C VAL A 224 5.21 10.37 12.30
N ALA A 225 4.09 10.78 12.89
CA ALA A 225 3.99 11.15 14.28
C ALA A 225 3.79 9.90 15.15
N ALA A 226 4.88 9.17 15.44
CA ALA A 226 4.84 8.04 16.36
C ALA A 226 4.30 8.44 17.75
N ASP A 227 3.85 7.47 18.54
CA ASP A 227 3.13 7.70 19.81
C ASP A 227 3.79 8.73 20.73
N TRP A 228 5.12 8.67 20.88
CA TRP A 228 5.86 9.54 21.78
C TRP A 228 5.98 10.97 21.24
N VAL A 229 6.21 11.12 19.94
CA VAL A 229 6.28 12.39 19.21
C VAL A 229 4.90 13.06 19.20
N ARG A 230 3.85 12.30 18.90
CA ARG A 230 2.47 12.77 18.92
C ARG A 230 2.06 13.23 20.32
N LYS A 231 2.43 12.48 21.37
CA LYS A 231 2.14 12.85 22.76
C LYS A 231 2.90 14.12 23.18
N SER A 232 4.12 14.34 22.68
CA SER A 232 4.92 15.52 23.04
C SER A 232 4.39 16.82 22.44
N MET A 233 3.67 16.75 21.31
CA MET A 233 2.90 17.88 20.74
C MET A 233 1.82 18.39 21.70
N GLY A 234 1.21 17.49 22.50
CA GLY A 234 0.06 17.78 23.35
C GLY A 234 -1.28 17.56 22.65
N ALA A 235 -2.34 18.19 23.16
CA ALA A 235 -3.70 17.95 22.67
C ALA A 235 -3.85 18.34 21.18
N PRO A 236 -4.41 17.47 20.32
CA PRO A 236 -4.59 17.76 18.89
C PRO A 236 -5.31 19.08 18.62
N ALA A 237 -6.44 19.33 19.29
CA ALA A 237 -7.23 20.55 19.07
C ALA A 237 -6.49 21.85 19.43
N ALA A 238 -5.52 21.79 20.35
CA ALA A 238 -4.70 22.95 20.69
C ALA A 238 -3.53 23.18 19.71
N ASN A 239 -3.20 22.16 18.91
CA ASN A 239 -2.04 22.13 18.02
C ASN A 239 -2.42 21.75 16.57
N ALA A 240 -3.65 22.07 16.14
CA ALA A 240 -4.14 21.76 14.80
C ALA A 240 -3.22 22.28 13.69
N ALA A 241 -2.57 23.44 13.90
CA ALA A 241 -1.61 24.01 12.95
C ALA A 241 -0.33 23.18 12.78
N VAL A 242 0.05 22.34 13.75
CA VAL A 242 1.18 21.39 13.59
C VAL A 242 0.74 20.18 12.77
N ILE A 243 -0.50 19.73 12.99
CA ILE A 243 -1.11 18.65 12.21
C ILE A 243 -1.25 19.08 10.74
N GLU A 244 -1.85 20.24 10.48
CA GLU A 244 -1.97 20.82 9.13
C GLU A 244 -0.60 20.93 8.43
N ARG A 245 0.42 21.40 9.15
CA ARG A 245 1.80 21.45 8.63
C ARG A 245 2.34 20.08 8.26
N ALA A 246 2.02 19.03 9.01
CA ALA A 246 2.44 17.68 8.65
C ALA A 246 1.89 17.25 7.29
N PHE A 247 0.66 17.66 6.93
CA PHE A 247 0.09 17.39 5.61
C PHE A 247 0.71 18.25 4.52
N GLU A 248 0.86 19.56 4.76
CA GLU A 248 1.49 20.49 3.81
C GLU A 248 2.92 20.05 3.48
N GLN A 249 3.73 19.76 4.50
CA GLN A 249 5.12 19.33 4.35
C GLN A 249 5.26 17.90 3.82
N SER A 250 4.18 17.11 3.84
CA SER A 250 4.12 15.80 3.22
C SER A 250 3.54 15.79 1.81
N ALA A 251 2.98 16.92 1.34
CA ALA A 251 2.10 16.97 0.17
C ALA A 251 1.01 15.87 0.20
N ALA A 252 0.51 15.59 1.41
CA ALA A 252 -0.40 14.50 1.70
C ALA A 252 -1.86 14.94 1.71
N THR A 253 -2.76 14.01 1.39
CA THR A 253 -4.21 14.27 1.32
C THR A 253 -5.03 13.46 2.31
N ARG A 254 -4.42 12.43 2.93
CA ARG A 254 -5.09 11.44 3.76
C ARG A 254 -4.24 11.08 4.98
N ALA A 255 -4.88 10.62 6.03
CA ALA A 255 -4.24 10.23 7.28
C ALA A 255 -4.40 8.73 7.50
N LEU A 256 -3.33 8.08 7.99
CA LEU A 256 -3.44 6.78 8.63
C LEU A 256 -3.26 6.96 10.13
N VAL A 257 -4.28 6.59 10.90
CA VAL A 257 -4.24 6.65 12.37
C VAL A 257 -4.12 5.22 12.90
N ALA A 258 -3.00 4.92 13.55
CA ALA A 258 -2.76 3.64 14.19
C ALA A 258 -3.47 3.59 15.54
N GLY A 259 -4.52 2.77 15.63
CA GLY A 259 -5.35 2.65 16.84
C GLY A 259 -6.51 3.64 16.85
N ASP A 260 -7.19 3.76 17.99
CA ASP A 260 -8.37 4.59 18.19
C ASP A 260 -7.96 5.92 18.86
N ASP A 261 -8.06 7.04 18.13
CA ASP A 261 -7.79 8.40 18.65
C ASP A 261 -8.85 9.41 18.15
N PRO A 262 -10.08 9.37 18.71
CA PRO A 262 -11.19 10.19 18.23
C PRO A 262 -10.97 11.70 18.41
N ASP A 263 -10.09 12.12 19.34
CA ASP A 263 -9.73 13.53 19.50
C ASP A 263 -8.85 14.01 18.33
N LEU A 264 -7.96 13.15 17.81
CA LEU A 264 -7.17 13.43 16.62
C LEU A 264 -8.04 13.36 15.36
N GLU A 265 -8.85 12.31 15.22
CA GLU A 265 -9.71 12.11 14.06
C GLU A 265 -10.70 13.27 13.86
N ALA A 266 -11.27 13.80 14.95
CA ALA A 266 -12.13 14.99 14.89
C ALA A 266 -11.37 16.23 14.35
N VAL A 267 -10.11 16.41 14.72
CA VAL A 267 -9.28 17.51 14.20
C VAL A 267 -8.93 17.30 12.73
N LEU A 268 -8.66 16.06 12.33
CA LEU A 268 -8.40 15.73 10.92
C LEU A 268 -9.64 16.01 10.05
N ASP A 269 -10.83 15.64 10.53
CA ASP A 269 -12.11 15.94 9.86
C ASP A 269 -12.35 17.45 9.77
N ASP A 270 -12.15 18.21 10.85
CA ASP A 270 -12.27 19.67 10.87
C ASP A 270 -11.29 20.36 9.89
N LEU A 271 -10.10 19.76 9.67
CA LEU A 271 -9.10 20.21 8.69
C LEU A 271 -9.39 19.71 7.26
N GLY A 272 -10.36 18.83 7.07
CA GLY A 272 -10.74 18.28 5.77
C GLY A 272 -9.86 17.12 5.26
N TYR A 273 -9.09 16.48 6.15
CA TYR A 273 -8.28 15.31 5.81
C TYR A 273 -9.03 14.01 6.09
N ARG A 274 -9.17 13.17 5.07
CA ARG A 274 -9.81 11.86 5.21
C ARG A 274 -8.88 10.91 5.97
N VAL A 275 -9.40 10.31 7.05
CA VAL A 275 -8.78 9.17 7.73
C VAL A 275 -9.07 7.90 6.93
N VAL A 276 -8.05 7.09 6.68
CA VAL A 276 -8.15 5.81 5.98
C VAL A 276 -7.44 4.72 6.78
N ASP A 277 -7.89 3.48 6.63
CA ASP A 277 -7.21 2.32 7.19
C ASP A 277 -6.25 1.67 6.18
N GLU A 278 -5.54 0.63 6.62
CA GLU A 278 -4.65 -0.11 5.72
C GLU A 278 -5.39 -0.86 4.62
N THR A 279 -6.60 -1.35 4.92
CA THR A 279 -7.42 -2.07 3.93
C THR A 279 -7.67 -1.15 2.75
N TRP A 280 -8.07 0.09 3.02
CA TRP A 280 -8.31 1.12 2.03
C TRP A 280 -7.04 1.40 1.22
N LEU A 281 -5.89 1.57 1.87
CA LEU A 281 -4.60 1.81 1.16
C LEU A 281 -4.20 0.63 0.26
N GLN A 282 -4.40 -0.60 0.73
CA GLN A 282 -4.10 -1.81 -0.05
C GLN A 282 -5.05 -1.97 -1.23
N VAL A 283 -6.36 -1.84 -0.99
CA VAL A 283 -7.41 -2.03 -2.01
C VAL A 283 -7.35 -0.96 -3.09
N THR A 284 -6.98 0.27 -2.75
CA THR A 284 -6.91 1.40 -3.69
C THR A 284 -5.56 1.50 -4.42
N SER A 285 -4.60 0.64 -4.08
CA SER A 285 -3.29 0.63 -4.72
C SER A 285 -3.44 0.36 -6.22
N GLY A 286 -2.91 1.26 -7.05
CA GLY A 286 -2.98 1.16 -8.50
C GLY A 286 -4.32 1.58 -9.11
N VAL A 287 -5.32 2.02 -8.33
CA VAL A 287 -6.66 2.39 -8.84
C VAL A 287 -6.89 3.90 -8.79
N PRO A 288 -7.21 4.61 -9.89
CA PRO A 288 -7.43 6.05 -9.90
C PRO A 288 -8.38 6.53 -8.78
N LEU A 289 -8.01 7.59 -8.05
CA LEU A 289 -8.76 8.04 -6.87
C LEU A 289 -10.17 8.53 -7.22
N ASP A 290 -10.36 9.16 -8.37
CA ASP A 290 -11.70 9.55 -8.85
C ASP A 290 -12.60 8.34 -9.10
N LEU A 291 -12.03 7.22 -9.54
CA LEU A 291 -12.76 5.96 -9.70
C LEU A 291 -13.08 5.36 -8.33
N VAL A 292 -12.14 5.40 -7.37
CA VAL A 292 -12.39 4.97 -5.98
C VAL A 292 -13.55 5.75 -5.38
N ASP A 293 -13.53 7.09 -5.47
CA ASP A 293 -14.58 7.95 -4.93
C ASP A 293 -15.94 7.66 -5.60
N ALA A 294 -15.96 7.44 -6.92
CA ALA A 294 -17.19 7.08 -7.64
C ALA A 294 -17.75 5.71 -7.21
N LEU A 295 -16.88 4.72 -7.02
CA LEU A 295 -17.27 3.37 -6.60
C LEU A 295 -17.75 3.36 -5.15
N GLU A 296 -17.09 4.11 -4.25
CA GLU A 296 -17.55 4.26 -2.86
C GLU A 296 -18.89 5.01 -2.78
N GLY A 297 -19.10 6.01 -3.63
CA GLY A 297 -20.40 6.70 -3.74
C GLY A 297 -21.54 5.76 -4.18
N ALA A 298 -21.24 4.77 -5.03
CA ALA A 298 -22.23 3.85 -5.57
C ALA A 298 -22.52 2.64 -4.65
N LEU A 299 -21.47 2.07 -4.04
CA LEU A 299 -21.54 0.81 -3.29
C LEU A 299 -21.40 0.98 -1.78
N GLY A 300 -20.93 2.14 -1.30
CA GLY A 300 -20.55 2.35 0.10
C GLY A 300 -19.03 2.33 0.30
N PRO A 301 -18.54 2.72 1.48
CA PRO A 301 -17.10 2.84 1.71
C PRO A 301 -16.40 1.48 1.70
N ILE A 302 -15.12 1.47 1.32
CA ILE A 302 -14.27 0.28 1.35
C ILE A 302 -14.15 -0.30 2.77
N ASP A 303 -14.15 0.59 3.77
CA ASP A 303 -14.10 0.25 5.20
C ASP A 303 -15.33 -0.59 5.62
N ASP A 304 -16.47 -0.44 4.94
CA ASP A 304 -17.68 -1.22 5.19
C ASP A 304 -17.71 -2.57 4.44
N GLY A 305 -16.63 -2.90 3.70
CA GLY A 305 -16.49 -4.19 3.03
C GLY A 305 -16.59 -4.15 1.51
N VAL A 306 -16.54 -2.98 0.87
CA VAL A 306 -16.40 -2.90 -0.60
C VAL A 306 -14.97 -3.30 -1.00
N ARG A 307 -14.84 -4.11 -2.05
CA ARG A 307 -13.55 -4.51 -2.64
C ARG A 307 -13.49 -4.10 -4.09
N LEU A 308 -12.29 -3.77 -4.56
CA LEU A 308 -12.02 -3.42 -5.95
C LEU A 308 -11.49 -4.64 -6.69
N GLY A 309 -12.00 -4.88 -7.89
CA GLY A 309 -11.56 -5.99 -8.74
C GLY A 309 -10.51 -5.56 -9.77
N ASP A 310 -9.97 -6.54 -10.49
CA ASP A 310 -8.93 -6.34 -11.49
C ASP A 310 -9.28 -5.29 -12.56
N PRO A 311 -10.54 -5.19 -13.07
CA PRO A 311 -10.91 -4.15 -14.02
C PRO A 311 -10.63 -2.74 -13.50
N ALA A 312 -10.79 -2.47 -12.19
CA ALA A 312 -10.50 -1.16 -11.62
C ALA A 312 -8.99 -0.87 -11.59
N ALA A 313 -8.16 -1.89 -11.31
CA ALA A 313 -6.70 -1.76 -11.42
C ALA A 313 -6.25 -1.51 -12.86
N ARG A 314 -6.91 -2.12 -13.85
CA ARG A 314 -6.63 -1.89 -15.29
C ARG A 314 -7.11 -0.53 -15.79
N ALA A 315 -8.14 0.04 -15.17
CA ALA A 315 -8.61 1.41 -15.46
C ALA A 315 -7.54 2.48 -15.17
N SER A 316 -6.48 2.14 -14.46
CA SER A 316 -5.28 2.97 -14.27
C SER A 316 -4.48 3.24 -15.55
N GLU A 317 -4.55 2.33 -16.54
CA GLU A 317 -3.76 2.41 -17.77
C GLU A 317 -4.48 3.09 -18.95
N ALA A 318 -5.81 3.24 -18.85
CA ALA A 318 -6.63 3.92 -19.84
C ALA A 318 -7.36 5.08 -19.15
N ALA A 319 -7.35 6.27 -19.72
CA ALA A 319 -8.20 7.37 -19.25
C ALA A 319 -9.68 6.97 -19.43
N ILE A 320 -10.25 6.29 -18.43
CA ILE A 320 -11.64 5.83 -18.43
C ILE A 320 -12.47 6.92 -17.74
N ASP A 321 -13.37 7.51 -18.51
CA ASP A 321 -14.58 8.14 -17.98
C ASP A 321 -15.40 7.02 -17.31
N PRO A 322 -15.71 7.11 -16.00
CA PRO A 322 -16.25 5.98 -15.22
C PRO A 322 -17.74 5.77 -15.50
N ASP A 323 -18.10 5.48 -16.73
CA ASP A 323 -19.39 4.90 -17.04
C ASP A 323 -19.35 3.43 -16.60
N PHE A 324 -19.98 3.15 -15.45
CA PHE A 324 -20.21 1.80 -14.95
C PHE A 324 -21.68 1.61 -14.60
N ALA A 325 -22.15 0.37 -14.70
CA ALA A 325 -23.46 -0.02 -14.22
C ALA A 325 -23.33 -0.68 -12.85
N VAL A 326 -24.27 -0.40 -11.95
CA VAL A 326 -24.39 -1.17 -10.71
C VAL A 326 -25.41 -2.28 -10.92
N VAL A 327 -25.08 -3.48 -10.48
CA VAL A 327 -25.90 -4.68 -10.65
C VAL A 327 -26.10 -5.39 -9.32
N SER A 328 -27.19 -6.18 -9.21
CA SER A 328 -27.37 -7.10 -8.08
C SER A 328 -26.66 -8.42 -8.37
N LEU A 329 -25.70 -8.80 -7.55
CA LEU A 329 -24.99 -10.07 -7.66
C LEU A 329 -25.93 -11.27 -7.51
N PRO A 330 -25.63 -12.41 -8.15
CA PRO A 330 -26.43 -13.62 -8.03
C PRO A 330 -26.11 -14.35 -6.71
N ASP A 331 -26.62 -13.82 -5.60
CA ASP A 331 -26.30 -14.23 -4.23
C ASP A 331 -26.47 -15.74 -3.97
N ASP A 332 -27.48 -16.38 -4.57
CA ASP A 332 -27.72 -17.82 -4.41
C ASP A 332 -26.63 -18.65 -5.10
N LEU A 333 -26.24 -18.24 -6.32
CA LEU A 333 -25.15 -18.85 -7.07
C LEU A 333 -23.80 -18.65 -6.35
N LEU A 334 -23.53 -17.42 -5.88
CA LEU A 334 -22.34 -17.10 -5.09
C LEU A 334 -22.28 -17.91 -3.79
N GLY A 335 -23.42 -18.07 -3.12
CA GLY A 335 -23.54 -18.87 -1.91
C GLY A 335 -23.21 -20.34 -2.14
N ALA A 336 -23.70 -20.91 -3.25
CA ALA A 336 -23.40 -22.29 -3.65
C ALA A 336 -21.93 -22.47 -4.05
N ALA A 337 -21.39 -21.59 -4.88
CA ALA A 337 -19.99 -21.62 -5.33
C ALA A 337 -19.02 -21.44 -4.16
N SER A 338 -19.26 -20.48 -3.26
CA SER A 338 -18.44 -20.25 -2.07
C SER A 338 -18.44 -21.46 -1.11
N GLY A 339 -19.52 -22.23 -1.10
CA GLY A 339 -19.61 -23.47 -0.32
C GLY A 339 -18.78 -24.63 -0.88
N ILE A 340 -18.25 -24.47 -2.10
CA ILE A 340 -17.36 -25.43 -2.77
C ILE A 340 -15.92 -24.94 -2.70
N ASP A 341 -15.68 -23.74 -3.21
CA ASP A 341 -14.38 -23.09 -3.21
C ASP A 341 -14.57 -21.58 -3.04
N ARG A 342 -14.30 -21.10 -1.82
CA ARG A 342 -14.49 -19.70 -1.45
C ARG A 342 -13.50 -18.80 -2.20
N ASP A 343 -12.25 -19.22 -2.30
CA ASP A 343 -11.19 -18.38 -2.85
C ASP A 343 -11.38 -18.26 -4.37
N ALA A 344 -11.68 -19.38 -5.06
CA ALA A 344 -12.01 -19.34 -6.49
C ALA A 344 -13.28 -18.53 -6.79
N THR A 345 -14.27 -18.53 -5.88
CA THR A 345 -15.48 -17.69 -6.03
C THR A 345 -15.16 -16.21 -5.86
N PHE A 346 -14.31 -15.86 -4.90
CA PHE A 346 -13.85 -14.49 -4.70
C PHE A 346 -13.09 -13.99 -5.93
N ASP A 347 -12.13 -14.79 -6.42
CA ASP A 347 -11.32 -14.48 -7.61
C ASP A 347 -12.18 -14.31 -8.86
N ALA A 348 -13.23 -15.13 -9.03
CA ALA A 348 -14.17 -14.98 -10.13
C ALA A 348 -14.87 -13.60 -10.10
N VAL A 349 -15.34 -13.15 -8.94
CA VAL A 349 -15.96 -11.81 -8.82
C VAL A 349 -14.93 -10.71 -9.06
N ALA A 350 -13.75 -10.82 -8.44
CA ALA A 350 -12.68 -9.84 -8.59
C ALA A 350 -12.17 -9.71 -10.03
N ALA A 351 -12.15 -10.78 -10.82
CA ALA A 351 -11.71 -10.73 -12.21
C ALA A 351 -12.67 -9.94 -13.13
N HIS A 352 -13.96 -9.85 -12.78
CA HIS A 352 -15.01 -9.36 -13.67
C HIS A 352 -15.71 -8.06 -13.19
N ALA A 353 -15.67 -7.73 -11.90
CA ALA A 353 -16.27 -6.51 -11.36
C ALA A 353 -15.25 -5.39 -11.15
N LEU A 354 -15.63 -4.13 -11.42
CA LEU A 354 -14.84 -2.95 -10.99
C LEU A 354 -14.76 -2.90 -9.47
N ALA A 355 -15.91 -3.08 -8.82
CA ALA A 355 -16.01 -3.21 -7.37
C ALA A 355 -17.20 -4.06 -6.98
N PHE A 356 -17.18 -4.60 -5.77
CA PHE A 356 -18.26 -5.44 -5.25
C PHE A 356 -18.33 -5.36 -3.74
N GLU A 357 -19.56 -5.47 -3.23
CA GLU A 357 -19.83 -5.60 -1.81
C GLU A 357 -19.43 -7.00 -1.33
N THR A 358 -19.02 -7.06 -0.06
CA THR A 358 -18.71 -8.32 0.60
C THR A 358 -19.36 -8.40 1.98
N VAL A 359 -19.43 -9.63 2.50
CA VAL A 359 -19.80 -9.92 3.88
C VAL A 359 -18.70 -10.72 4.56
N GLU A 360 -18.88 -11.02 5.85
CA GLU A 360 -17.94 -11.82 6.65
C GLU A 360 -16.52 -11.23 6.64
N GLY A 361 -16.43 -9.92 6.90
CA GLY A 361 -15.15 -9.22 7.06
C GLY A 361 -14.33 -9.11 5.77
N GLY A 362 -14.99 -8.93 4.62
CA GLY A 362 -14.27 -8.73 3.36
C GLY A 362 -14.09 -9.96 2.48
N THR A 363 -14.56 -11.14 2.91
CA THR A 363 -14.10 -12.43 2.36
C THR A 363 -15.11 -13.16 1.49
N LYS A 364 -16.36 -12.69 1.45
CA LYS A 364 -17.42 -13.33 0.68
C LYS A 364 -18.18 -12.30 -0.15
N PRO A 365 -18.08 -12.35 -1.50
CA PRO A 365 -18.85 -11.45 -2.36
C PRO A 365 -20.34 -11.66 -2.16
N ARG A 366 -21.09 -10.56 -2.04
CA ARG A 366 -22.54 -10.58 -1.83
C ARG A 366 -23.12 -9.19 -2.06
N GLY A 367 -24.34 -9.13 -2.59
CA GLY A 367 -25.09 -7.88 -2.68
C GLY A 367 -24.93 -7.21 -4.04
N ARG A 368 -24.28 -6.05 -4.09
CA ARG A 368 -24.15 -5.23 -5.30
C ARG A 368 -22.74 -5.27 -5.85
N ALA A 369 -22.61 -5.06 -7.16
CA ALA A 369 -21.32 -4.87 -7.83
C ALA A 369 -21.41 -3.77 -8.88
N ALA A 370 -20.29 -3.09 -9.13
CA ALA A 370 -20.10 -2.20 -10.26
C ALA A 370 -19.39 -2.95 -11.38
N VAL A 371 -19.91 -2.87 -12.60
CA VAL A 371 -19.36 -3.52 -13.79
C VAL A 371 -19.16 -2.48 -14.90
N ALA A 372 -18.06 -2.59 -15.63
CA ALA A 372 -17.75 -1.66 -16.73
C ALA A 372 -18.66 -1.88 -17.94
N GLU A 373 -19.02 -3.14 -18.23
CA GLU A 373 -19.85 -3.51 -19.37
C GLU A 373 -20.86 -4.60 -18.96
N GLU A 374 -22.03 -4.62 -19.59
CA GLU A 374 -23.04 -5.66 -19.33
C GLU A 374 -22.50 -7.07 -19.60
N ALA A 375 -21.58 -7.24 -20.56
CA ALA A 375 -20.98 -8.55 -20.87
C ALA A 375 -20.19 -9.15 -19.69
N ALA A 376 -19.64 -8.31 -18.81
CA ALA A 376 -18.90 -8.78 -17.64
C ALA A 376 -19.77 -9.56 -16.65
N VAL A 377 -21.08 -9.34 -16.68
CA VAL A 377 -22.05 -10.11 -15.89
C VAL A 377 -22.15 -11.55 -16.38
N ASP A 378 -22.22 -11.73 -17.69
CA ASP A 378 -22.30 -13.07 -18.28
C ASP A 378 -21.01 -13.85 -18.02
N ASP A 379 -19.86 -13.20 -18.19
CA ASP A 379 -18.55 -13.79 -17.89
C ASP A 379 -18.42 -14.19 -16.40
N LEU A 380 -18.93 -13.35 -15.48
CA LEU A 380 -18.98 -13.67 -14.06
C LEU A 380 -19.82 -14.92 -13.78
N VAL A 381 -21.04 -15.00 -14.34
CA VAL A 381 -21.92 -16.16 -14.14
C VAL A 381 -21.26 -17.43 -14.68
N ASP A 382 -20.63 -17.36 -15.85
CA ASP A 382 -19.92 -18.49 -16.45
C ASP A 382 -18.73 -18.92 -15.58
N ALA A 383 -17.95 -17.99 -15.03
CA ALA A 383 -16.86 -18.30 -14.09
C ALA A 383 -17.36 -18.99 -12.81
N LEU A 384 -18.50 -18.54 -12.26
CA LEU A 384 -19.13 -19.20 -11.11
C LEU A 384 -19.63 -20.61 -11.45
N CYS A 385 -20.11 -20.83 -12.69
CA CYS A 385 -20.47 -22.17 -13.15
C CYS A 385 -19.25 -23.10 -13.17
N SER A 386 -18.09 -22.62 -13.61
CA SER A 386 -16.84 -23.40 -13.55
C SER A 386 -16.44 -23.79 -12.13
N VAL A 387 -16.75 -22.98 -11.11
CA VAL A 387 -16.54 -23.38 -9.70
C VAL A 387 -17.47 -24.54 -9.32
N LEU A 388 -18.75 -24.48 -9.72
CA LEU A 388 -19.71 -25.55 -9.47
C LEU A 388 -19.33 -26.88 -10.14
N GLU A 389 -18.75 -26.84 -11.34
CA GLU A 389 -18.30 -28.03 -12.10
C GLU A 389 -17.26 -28.88 -11.36
N SER A 390 -16.58 -28.32 -10.35
CA SER A 390 -15.67 -29.09 -9.50
C SER A 390 -16.39 -30.08 -8.56
N LYS A 391 -17.69 -29.88 -8.31
CA LYS A 391 -18.53 -30.70 -7.41
C LYS A 391 -19.70 -31.40 -8.11
N TYR A 392 -20.23 -30.79 -9.17
CA TYR A 392 -21.41 -31.28 -9.88
C TYR A 392 -21.01 -31.96 -11.19
N ASP A 393 -21.74 -33.02 -11.57
CA ASP A 393 -21.46 -33.80 -12.78
C ASP A 393 -21.89 -33.06 -14.06
N ALA A 394 -22.89 -32.17 -13.96
CA ALA A 394 -23.35 -31.29 -15.03
C ALA A 394 -23.82 -29.95 -14.46
N VAL A 395 -23.45 -28.85 -15.12
CA VAL A 395 -23.89 -27.48 -14.81
C VAL A 395 -24.39 -26.85 -16.10
N GLU A 396 -25.66 -26.45 -16.13
CA GLU A 396 -26.31 -25.90 -17.33
C GLU A 396 -26.97 -24.56 -17.01
N ARG A 397 -26.72 -23.55 -17.84
CA ARG A 397 -27.39 -22.25 -17.77
C ARG A 397 -28.69 -22.31 -18.58
N SER A 398 -29.80 -21.94 -17.95
CA SER A 398 -31.14 -21.96 -18.54
C SER A 398 -31.85 -20.63 -18.29
N GLY A 399 -31.59 -19.63 -19.14
CA GLY A 399 -32.13 -18.29 -18.94
C GLY A 399 -31.48 -17.64 -17.73
N ASP A 400 -32.30 -17.26 -16.76
CA ASP A 400 -31.89 -16.59 -15.52
C ASP A 400 -31.50 -17.56 -14.40
N ASP A 401 -31.46 -18.87 -14.68
CA ASP A 401 -31.14 -19.91 -13.70
C ASP A 401 -29.92 -20.73 -14.13
N VAL A 402 -29.16 -21.20 -13.14
CA VAL A 402 -28.12 -22.22 -13.29
C VAL A 402 -28.60 -23.51 -12.62
N VAL A 403 -28.64 -24.59 -13.40
CA VAL A 403 -29.05 -25.92 -12.93
C VAL A 403 -27.80 -26.78 -12.79
N ALA A 404 -27.49 -27.17 -11.55
CA ALA A 404 -26.36 -28.04 -11.25
C ALA A 404 -26.88 -29.41 -10.79
N THR A 405 -26.39 -30.47 -11.43
CA THR A 405 -26.85 -31.85 -11.23
C THR A 405 -25.69 -32.74 -10.86
N ARG A 406 -25.88 -33.62 -9.88
CA ARG A 406 -24.92 -34.67 -9.54
C ARG A 406 -25.60 -35.97 -9.14
N GLU A 407 -24.95 -37.08 -9.41
CA GLU A 407 -25.36 -38.38 -8.90
C GLU A 407 -24.78 -38.60 -7.51
N THR A 408 -25.65 -38.91 -6.55
CA THR A 408 -25.27 -39.24 -5.18
C THR A 408 -25.72 -40.64 -4.83
N PHE A 409 -25.01 -41.28 -3.92
CA PHE A 409 -25.43 -42.58 -3.40
C PHE A 409 -26.76 -42.46 -2.65
N ASP A 410 -27.72 -43.33 -2.98
CA ASP A 410 -29.02 -43.43 -2.32
C ASP A 410 -29.02 -44.64 -1.35
N PRO A 411 -28.95 -44.39 -0.02
CA PRO A 411 -28.97 -45.44 0.99
C PRO A 411 -30.26 -46.26 0.97
N ALA A 412 -31.40 -45.66 0.62
CA ALA A 412 -32.68 -46.34 0.57
C ALA A 412 -32.74 -47.28 -0.64
N ALA A 413 -32.30 -46.84 -1.82
CA ALA A 413 -32.17 -47.70 -2.99
C ALA A 413 -31.21 -48.87 -2.75
N ALA A 414 -30.09 -48.63 -2.05
CA ALA A 414 -29.15 -49.68 -1.67
C ALA A 414 -29.75 -50.70 -0.68
N ALA A 415 -30.50 -50.23 0.30
CA ALA A 415 -31.22 -51.10 1.23
C ALA A 415 -32.29 -51.94 0.52
N GLU A 416 -33.04 -51.35 -0.42
CA GLU A 416 -34.00 -52.08 -1.26
C GLU A 416 -33.34 -53.12 -2.17
N ALA A 417 -32.14 -52.83 -2.66
CA ALA A 417 -31.31 -53.79 -3.40
C ALA A 417 -30.77 -54.93 -2.51
N GLY A 418 -30.94 -54.83 -1.18
CA GLY A 418 -30.54 -55.82 -0.19
C GLY A 418 -29.13 -55.62 0.37
N VAL A 419 -28.49 -54.48 0.07
CA VAL A 419 -27.14 -54.17 0.55
C VAL A 419 -27.20 -53.81 2.04
N PRO A 420 -26.42 -54.47 2.92
CA PRO A 420 -26.39 -54.13 4.33
C PRO A 420 -25.65 -52.80 4.57
N GLU A 421 -26.16 -51.97 5.49
CA GLU A 421 -25.46 -50.77 5.95
C GLU A 421 -24.05 -51.10 6.47
N GLY A 422 -23.08 -50.22 6.19
CA GLY A 422 -21.70 -50.36 6.61
C GLY A 422 -20.71 -50.31 5.43
N PRO A 423 -19.62 -51.11 5.44
CA PRO A 423 -18.56 -51.02 4.42
C PRO A 423 -19.04 -51.18 2.97
N ALA A 424 -20.15 -51.90 2.76
CA ALA A 424 -20.74 -52.08 1.44
C ALA A 424 -21.32 -50.77 0.87
N PHE A 425 -21.93 -49.93 1.70
CA PHE A 425 -22.39 -48.60 1.28
C PHE A 425 -21.21 -47.70 0.92
N GLY A 426 -20.13 -47.75 1.72
CA GLY A 426 -18.90 -47.01 1.42
C GLY A 426 -18.29 -47.42 0.07
N ARG A 427 -18.31 -48.71 -0.26
CA ARG A 427 -17.85 -49.22 -1.57
C ARG A 427 -18.73 -48.73 -2.72
N LEU A 428 -20.06 -48.84 -2.61
CA LEU A 428 -20.98 -48.33 -3.64
C LEU A 428 -20.85 -46.81 -3.81
N SER A 429 -20.71 -46.08 -2.72
CA SER A 429 -20.47 -44.63 -2.73
C SER A 429 -19.11 -44.26 -3.35
N ALA A 430 -18.10 -45.13 -3.26
CA ALA A 430 -16.78 -44.95 -3.88
C ALA A 430 -16.73 -45.42 -5.34
N GLY A 431 -17.85 -45.85 -5.92
CA GLY A 431 -17.91 -46.32 -7.31
C GLY A 431 -17.54 -47.80 -7.49
N GLU A 432 -17.53 -48.59 -6.42
CA GLU A 432 -17.28 -50.03 -6.50
C GLU A 432 -18.56 -50.86 -6.37
N SER A 433 -18.75 -51.82 -7.28
CA SER A 433 -19.86 -52.78 -7.19
C SER A 433 -19.73 -53.72 -6.00
N VAL A 434 -20.85 -54.10 -5.39
CA VAL A 434 -20.88 -55.02 -4.25
C VAL A 434 -21.71 -56.26 -4.59
N GLU A 435 -21.20 -57.42 -4.22
CA GLU A 435 -21.92 -58.69 -4.32
C GLU A 435 -22.81 -58.89 -3.09
N VAL A 436 -24.11 -59.06 -3.32
CA VAL A 436 -25.10 -59.34 -2.29
C VAL A 436 -25.89 -60.57 -2.69
N ALA A 437 -25.74 -61.64 -1.89
CA ALA A 437 -26.22 -62.98 -2.22
C ALA A 437 -25.65 -63.46 -3.58
N ASP A 438 -26.50 -63.56 -4.62
CA ASP A 438 -26.17 -64.02 -5.97
C ASP A 438 -26.30 -62.91 -7.04
N ARG A 439 -26.29 -61.64 -6.62
CA ARG A 439 -26.48 -60.48 -7.51
C ARG A 439 -25.40 -59.42 -7.26
N THR A 440 -24.82 -58.93 -8.34
CA THR A 440 -23.96 -57.75 -8.35
C THR A 440 -24.83 -56.50 -8.31
N VAL A 441 -24.72 -55.69 -7.25
CA VAL A 441 -25.28 -54.34 -7.19
C VAL A 441 -24.19 -53.37 -7.63
N ARG A 442 -24.45 -52.62 -8.69
CA ARG A 442 -23.51 -51.63 -9.22
C ARG A 442 -23.81 -50.25 -8.64
N PRO A 443 -22.84 -49.33 -8.59
CA PRO A 443 -23.08 -47.97 -8.13
C PRO A 443 -24.24 -47.29 -8.85
N GLU A 444 -24.36 -47.47 -10.17
CA GLU A 444 -25.46 -46.91 -10.97
C GLU A 444 -26.86 -47.43 -10.57
N ASP A 445 -26.95 -48.61 -9.94
CA ASP A 445 -28.24 -49.20 -9.54
C ASP A 445 -28.81 -48.55 -8.26
N VAL A 446 -27.99 -47.79 -7.53
CA VAL A 446 -28.28 -47.25 -6.18
C VAL A 446 -27.88 -45.79 -6.07
N ARG A 447 -27.92 -45.06 -7.18
CA ARG A 447 -27.71 -43.61 -7.24
C ARG A 447 -29.03 -42.88 -7.37
N THR A 448 -29.10 -41.70 -6.77
CA THR A 448 -30.16 -40.73 -7.01
C THR A 448 -29.57 -39.45 -7.59
N THR A 449 -30.34 -38.79 -8.44
CA THR A 449 -29.96 -37.51 -9.03
C THR A 449 -30.33 -36.40 -8.06
N GLU A 450 -29.33 -35.70 -7.54
CA GLU A 450 -29.52 -34.44 -6.83
C GLU A 450 -29.40 -33.29 -7.83
N GLN A 451 -30.43 -32.45 -7.88
CA GLN A 451 -30.48 -31.27 -8.74
C GLN A 451 -30.73 -30.03 -7.89
N VAL A 452 -29.92 -29.00 -8.12
CA VAL A 452 -30.10 -27.68 -7.51
C VAL A 452 -30.32 -26.66 -8.63
N THR A 453 -31.24 -25.74 -8.42
CA THR A 453 -31.50 -24.61 -9.31
C THR A 453 -31.18 -23.34 -8.56
N LEU A 454 -30.26 -22.54 -9.12
CA LEU A 454 -29.70 -21.35 -8.51
C LEU A 454 -30.05 -20.16 -9.39
N ALA A 455 -30.60 -19.11 -8.78
CA ALA A 455 -30.85 -17.86 -9.50
C ALA A 455 -29.51 -17.23 -9.94
N ALA A 456 -29.42 -16.88 -11.21
CA ALA A 456 -28.27 -16.26 -11.86
C ALA A 456 -28.62 -14.93 -12.55
N ALA A 457 -29.85 -14.41 -12.36
CA ALA A 457 -30.22 -13.07 -12.80
C ALA A 457 -29.39 -12.01 -12.08
N VAL A 458 -28.87 -11.06 -12.86
CA VAL A 458 -28.04 -9.95 -12.37
C VAL A 458 -28.63 -8.64 -12.89
N PRO A 459 -29.74 -8.15 -12.29
CA PRO A 459 -30.41 -6.96 -12.76
C PRO A 459 -29.59 -5.70 -12.50
N VAL A 460 -29.61 -4.78 -13.46
CA VAL A 460 -29.09 -3.41 -13.30
C VAL A 460 -29.92 -2.65 -12.27
N ILE A 461 -29.24 -1.92 -11.40
CA ILE A 461 -29.79 -1.09 -10.34
C ILE A 461 -29.61 0.37 -10.74
N ASP A 462 -30.70 1.12 -10.84
CA ASP A 462 -30.64 2.57 -10.97
C ASP A 462 -30.11 3.18 -9.67
N VAL A 463 -28.86 3.62 -9.67
CA VAL A 463 -28.27 4.43 -8.62
C VAL A 463 -28.21 5.88 -9.09
N ASP A 464 -28.70 6.78 -8.25
CA ASP A 464 -28.54 8.21 -8.49
C ASP A 464 -27.09 8.59 -8.20
N LEU A 465 -26.23 8.55 -9.23
CA LEU A 465 -24.80 8.83 -9.14
C LEU A 465 -24.46 10.32 -8.92
N GLY A 466 -25.43 11.15 -8.52
CA GLY A 466 -25.19 12.54 -8.11
C GLY A 466 -24.66 13.44 -9.23
N SER A 467 -25.53 14.25 -9.83
CA SER A 467 -25.17 15.24 -10.86
C SER A 467 -24.42 16.47 -10.31
N GLU A 468 -23.39 16.31 -9.46
CA GLU A 468 -22.59 17.43 -8.95
C GLU A 468 -21.36 17.78 -9.82
N ARG A 469 -21.14 17.07 -10.94
CA ARG A 469 -20.02 17.32 -11.86
C ARG A 469 -20.10 18.65 -12.62
N ASP A 470 -21.26 19.29 -12.70
CA ASP A 470 -21.46 20.49 -13.54
C ASP A 470 -21.19 21.83 -12.83
N SER A 471 -20.78 21.84 -11.55
CA SER A 471 -20.61 23.08 -10.77
C SER A 471 -19.17 23.59 -10.66
N ARG A 472 -18.15 22.81 -11.07
CA ARG A 472 -16.73 23.23 -11.05
C ARG A 472 -16.21 23.81 -12.36
N ALA A 473 -16.98 23.78 -13.44
CA ALA A 473 -16.57 24.32 -14.74
C ALA A 473 -16.82 25.84 -14.90
N ASP A 474 -17.60 26.47 -14.01
CA ASP A 474 -18.01 27.88 -14.13
C ASP A 474 -17.26 28.84 -13.19
N SER A 475 -16.16 28.40 -12.57
CA SER A 475 -15.32 29.24 -11.71
C SER A 475 -13.81 29.11 -12.01
N ALA A 476 -13.44 29.14 -13.30
CA ALA A 476 -12.07 29.35 -13.76
C ALA A 476 -11.89 30.75 -14.38
#